data_AF-A0A1M7T712-F1
#
_entry.id   AF-A0A1M7T712-F1
#
_cell.length_a   1.000
_cell.length_b   1.000
_cell.length_c   1.000
_cell.angle_alpha   90.00
_cell.angle_beta   90.00
_cell.angle_gamma   90.00
#
_symmetry.space_group_name_H-M   'P 1'
#
loop_
_entity.id
_entity.type
_entity.pdbx_description
1 polymer ?
#
loop_
_entity_poly.entity_id
_entity_poly.type
_entity_poly.pdbx_seq_one_letter_code
_entity_poly.pdbx_strand_id
1 'polypeptide(L)'
;MARHSSRRHSQPKICANCPHPTGCANVGACLDDLNDAASRCPRPMTRSQANDFMAALRAGRTLKRIAGGEKRFGPPIARMYKFRTHCSLYPEWGAEAARLAKINAKAADALKSPKLYRILCINGHPLDAGRIYYSKDGYECRRCLKCDRIRNARAGTITPEAIANVTNALRNGRPIKQIIHGIARGGIRRNPSLVLANAAAFYRYRRMHPEFNRLVRVEIEKRISPSSNPVLEVPVGTFKYDWDPADQQMIKRMLPDNFPEKDAVINEVIISLLEGRLDRSQIATRIRWYISDYYRSFPTGIAKFGKGQLVSLDETLLEDGTTKRGDTVSRGLWD
;
A
#
# COMPACT_ATOMS: atom_id res chain seq x y z
N MET A 1 4.63 -13.25 -69.62
CA MET A 1 5.78 -12.30 -69.57
C MET A 1 5.77 -11.57 -68.24
N ALA A 2 6.52 -12.05 -67.25
CA ALA A 2 6.62 -11.44 -65.92
C ALA A 2 7.66 -10.31 -65.93
N ARG A 3 7.21 -9.06 -65.70
CA ARG A 3 8.12 -7.91 -65.56
C ARG A 3 8.72 -7.93 -64.16
N HIS A 4 9.92 -8.48 -64.01
CA HIS A 4 10.74 -8.28 -62.81
C HIS A 4 11.15 -6.80 -62.73
N SER A 5 10.42 -6.03 -61.92
CA SER A 5 10.83 -4.67 -61.54
C SER A 5 12.00 -4.79 -60.56
N SER A 6 13.21 -4.64 -61.10
CA SER A 6 14.45 -4.54 -60.35
C SER A 6 14.46 -3.24 -59.53
N ARG A 7 13.92 -3.30 -58.31
CA ARG A 7 14.06 -2.25 -57.29
C ARG A 7 15.55 -2.10 -56.96
N ARG A 8 16.21 -1.12 -57.59
CA ARG A 8 17.57 -0.71 -57.22
C ARG A 8 17.59 -0.38 -55.73
N HIS A 9 18.31 -1.19 -54.94
CA HIS A 9 18.57 -0.89 -53.54
C HIS A 9 19.56 0.28 -53.50
N SER A 10 19.02 1.50 -53.49
CA SER A 10 19.80 2.70 -53.21
C SER A 10 20.41 2.54 -51.81
N GLN A 11 21.73 2.66 -51.72
CA GLN A 11 22.43 2.63 -50.43
C GLN A 11 21.75 3.61 -49.45
N PRO A 12 21.48 3.18 -48.21
CA PRO A 12 20.79 4.01 -47.24
C PRO A 12 21.62 5.28 -47.00
N LYS A 13 21.05 6.44 -47.37
CA LYS A 13 21.68 7.73 -47.13
C LYS A 13 21.76 7.95 -45.62
N ILE A 14 22.96 7.83 -45.05
CA ILE A 14 23.21 8.15 -43.65
C ILE A 14 22.92 9.64 -43.47
N CYS A 15 21.88 9.97 -42.70
CA CYS A 15 21.48 11.36 -42.52
C CYS A 15 22.32 12.00 -41.41
N ALA A 16 23.18 12.95 -41.75
CA ALA A 16 24.18 13.53 -40.83
C ALA A 16 23.62 14.08 -39.50
N ASN A 17 22.37 14.57 -39.49
CA ASN A 17 21.75 15.12 -38.26
C ASN A 17 20.82 14.10 -37.54
N CYS A 18 20.90 12.78 -37.85
CA CYS A 18 20.00 11.75 -37.29
C CYS A 18 20.36 11.55 -35.80
N PRO A 19 19.40 11.58 -34.85
CA PRO A 19 19.69 11.37 -33.43
C PRO A 19 20.28 9.98 -33.10
N HIS A 20 20.22 9.05 -34.05
CA HIS A 20 20.69 7.67 -33.92
C HIS A 20 21.31 7.23 -35.26
N PRO A 21 22.52 7.72 -35.60
CA PRO A 21 23.15 7.44 -36.90
C PRO A 21 23.40 5.95 -37.12
N THR A 22 23.72 5.20 -36.06
CA THR A 22 23.87 3.74 -36.03
C THR A 22 22.53 3.01 -36.23
N GLY A 23 21.49 3.42 -35.49
CA GLY A 23 20.16 2.82 -35.61
C GLY A 23 19.47 3.10 -36.96
N CYS A 24 19.74 4.27 -37.56
CA CYS A 24 19.27 4.63 -38.90
C CYS A 24 19.74 3.60 -39.96
N ALA A 25 20.94 3.01 -39.82
CA ALA A 25 21.45 1.97 -40.71
C ALA A 25 20.73 0.62 -40.53
N ASN A 26 20.43 0.23 -39.29
CA ASN A 26 19.79 -1.06 -38.96
C ASN A 26 18.34 -1.16 -39.42
N VAL A 27 17.60 -0.05 -39.43
CA VAL A 27 16.20 -0.02 -39.85
C VAL A 27 16.06 0.08 -41.38
N GLY A 28 17.14 0.40 -42.09
CA GLY A 28 17.18 0.42 -43.56
C GLY A 28 16.40 1.55 -44.23
N ALA A 29 15.86 2.50 -43.46
CA ALA A 29 15.10 3.66 -43.95
C ALA A 29 15.27 4.87 -43.04
N CYS A 30 15.14 6.08 -43.60
CA CYS A 30 15.14 7.29 -42.78
C CYS A 30 13.86 7.35 -41.92
N LEU A 31 13.95 7.97 -40.74
CA LEU A 31 12.82 8.21 -39.85
C LEU A 31 11.62 8.86 -40.54
N ASP A 32 11.89 9.80 -41.44
CA ASP A 32 10.85 10.55 -42.14
C ASP A 32 10.17 9.65 -43.19
N ASP A 33 10.95 8.84 -43.92
CA ASP A 33 10.42 7.83 -44.84
C ASP A 33 9.52 6.79 -44.13
N LEU A 34 9.91 6.36 -42.93
CA LEU A 34 9.12 5.44 -42.11
C LEU A 34 7.81 6.08 -41.63
N ASN A 35 7.83 7.37 -41.32
CA ASN A 35 6.63 8.11 -40.91
C ASN A 35 5.68 8.38 -42.07
N ASP A 36 6.24 8.62 -43.26
CA ASP A 36 5.48 8.85 -44.50
C ASP A 36 4.87 7.55 -45.03
N ALA A 37 5.59 6.43 -44.94
CA ALA A 37 5.09 5.11 -45.32
C ALA A 37 4.11 4.50 -44.29
N ALA A 38 4.13 4.95 -43.03
CA ALA A 38 3.28 4.43 -41.97
C ALA A 38 1.81 4.88 -42.13
N SER A 39 1.04 4.08 -42.86
CA SER A 39 -0.42 4.15 -42.91
C SER A 39 -1.11 3.69 -41.61
N ARG A 40 -0.39 2.98 -40.73
CA ARG A 40 -0.93 2.44 -39.47
C ARG A 40 -0.34 3.10 -38.23
N CYS A 41 -1.22 3.39 -37.26
CA CYS A 41 -0.86 3.82 -35.91
C CYS A 41 -0.36 2.64 -35.08
N PRO A 42 0.61 2.84 -34.16
CA PRO A 42 1.23 4.12 -33.79
C PRO A 42 2.47 4.46 -34.63
N ARG A 43 2.54 5.70 -35.14
CA ARG A 43 3.75 6.23 -35.79
C ARG A 43 4.87 6.48 -34.79
N PRO A 44 6.14 6.23 -35.14
CA PRO A 44 7.27 6.64 -34.31
C PRO A 44 7.33 8.17 -34.15
N MET A 45 8.24 8.64 -33.29
CA MET A 45 8.56 10.07 -33.20
C MET A 45 9.19 10.54 -34.51
N THR A 46 8.92 11.78 -34.92
CA THR A 46 9.70 12.41 -36.00
C THR A 46 11.11 12.71 -35.50
N ARG A 47 12.05 12.99 -36.41
CA ARG A 47 13.42 13.36 -36.05
C ARG A 47 13.48 14.56 -35.10
N SER A 48 12.73 15.62 -35.43
CA SER A 48 12.65 16.83 -34.59
C SER A 48 12.13 16.49 -33.20
N GLN A 49 11.05 15.69 -33.12
CA GLN A 49 10.52 15.21 -31.84
C GLN A 49 11.56 14.42 -31.04
N ALA A 50 12.28 13.48 -31.65
CA ALA A 50 13.29 12.68 -30.96
C ALA A 50 14.46 13.52 -30.42
N ASN A 51 14.92 14.52 -31.20
CA ASN A 51 15.94 15.48 -30.78
C ASN A 51 15.48 16.32 -29.58
N ASP A 52 14.30 16.93 -29.68
CA ASP A 52 13.73 17.75 -28.61
C ASP A 52 13.45 16.92 -27.35
N PHE A 53 13.01 15.67 -27.51
CA PHE A 53 12.77 14.75 -26.41
C PHE A 53 14.07 14.41 -25.67
N MET A 54 15.15 14.11 -26.39
CA MET A 54 16.46 13.88 -25.78
C MET A 54 17.05 15.12 -25.13
N ALA A 55 16.92 16.29 -25.77
CA ALA A 55 17.34 17.56 -25.18
C ALA A 55 16.60 17.83 -23.86
N ALA A 56 15.28 17.58 -23.82
CA ALA A 56 14.47 17.71 -22.62
C ALA A 56 14.88 16.71 -21.52
N LEU A 57 15.19 15.47 -21.87
CA LEU A 57 15.72 14.47 -20.92
C LEU A 57 17.09 14.88 -20.38
N ARG A 58 18.00 15.35 -21.22
CA ARG A 58 19.32 15.86 -20.76
C ARG A 58 19.18 17.09 -19.86
N ALA A 59 18.17 17.93 -20.10
CA ALA A 59 17.82 19.06 -19.24
C ALA A 59 17.10 18.66 -17.92
N GLY A 60 17.06 17.37 -17.58
CA GLY A 60 16.48 16.90 -16.31
C GLY A 60 14.96 16.79 -16.28
N ARG A 61 14.25 16.99 -17.40
CA ARG A 61 12.78 16.90 -17.42
C ARG A 61 12.33 15.43 -17.32
N THR A 62 11.27 15.19 -16.56
CA THR A 62 10.70 13.84 -16.39
C THR A 62 9.84 13.44 -17.60
N LEU A 63 9.73 12.13 -17.87
CA LEU A 63 8.86 11.62 -18.93
C LEU A 63 7.42 12.11 -18.81
N LYS A 64 6.89 12.21 -17.58
CA LYS A 64 5.53 12.73 -17.34
C LYS A 64 5.38 14.17 -17.84
N ARG A 65 6.40 15.02 -17.64
CA ARG A 65 6.39 16.42 -18.09
C ARG A 65 6.53 16.54 -19.60
N ILE A 66 7.35 15.69 -20.21
CA ILE A 66 7.64 15.72 -21.65
C ILE A 66 6.47 15.14 -22.47
N ALA A 67 5.86 14.05 -21.99
CA ALA A 67 4.88 13.27 -22.75
C ALA A 67 3.41 13.42 -22.28
N GLY A 68 3.18 13.97 -21.09
CA GLY A 68 1.85 14.04 -20.47
C GLY A 68 1.00 15.27 -20.83
N GLY A 69 1.60 16.35 -21.34
CA GLY A 69 0.85 17.52 -21.82
C GLY A 69 -0.06 18.19 -20.78
N GLU A 70 0.40 18.36 -19.54
CA GLU A 70 -0.40 19.05 -18.51
C GLU A 70 -0.44 20.56 -18.79
N LYS A 71 -1.57 21.24 -18.48
CA LYS A 71 -1.76 22.70 -18.67
C LYS A 71 -0.61 23.56 -18.13
N ARG A 72 0.11 23.09 -17.11
CA ARG A 72 1.23 23.81 -16.47
C ARG A 72 2.56 23.72 -17.21
N PHE A 73 2.73 22.76 -18.12
CA PHE A 73 4.03 22.42 -18.70
C PHE A 73 4.10 22.61 -20.22
N GLY A 74 3.01 23.05 -20.85
CA GLY A 74 2.89 23.22 -22.29
C GLY A 74 2.47 21.94 -23.02
N PRO A 75 2.36 21.99 -24.36
CA PRO A 75 2.02 20.83 -25.17
C PRO A 75 3.12 19.75 -25.05
N PRO A 76 2.76 18.44 -25.12
CA PRO A 76 3.74 17.37 -25.06
C PRO A 76 4.60 17.35 -26.33
N ILE A 77 5.90 17.09 -26.20
CA ILE A 77 6.81 16.95 -27.35
C ILE A 77 6.40 15.74 -28.19
N ALA A 78 6.12 14.62 -27.51
CA ALA A 78 5.57 13.40 -28.10
C ALA A 78 4.73 12.65 -27.07
N ARG A 79 3.69 11.93 -27.51
CA ARG A 79 2.87 11.08 -26.63
C ARG A 79 3.66 9.85 -26.17
N MET A 80 3.31 9.30 -25.00
CA MET A 80 4.02 8.16 -24.39
C MET A 80 4.09 6.93 -25.30
N TYR A 81 3.04 6.62 -26.08
CA TYR A 81 3.07 5.48 -26.99
C TYR A 81 4.11 5.67 -28.10
N LYS A 82 4.27 6.89 -28.65
CA LYS A 82 5.28 7.18 -29.69
C LYS A 82 6.69 6.99 -29.16
N PHE A 83 6.93 7.42 -27.92
CA PHE A 83 8.20 7.21 -27.23
C PHE A 83 8.52 5.71 -27.12
N ARG A 84 7.57 4.89 -26.65
CA ARG A 84 7.76 3.43 -26.55
C ARG A 84 8.06 2.79 -27.91
N THR A 85 7.25 3.10 -28.93
CA THR A 85 7.47 2.61 -30.30
C THR A 85 8.84 3.01 -30.83
N HIS A 86 9.27 4.25 -30.59
CA HIS A 86 10.57 4.73 -31.04
C HIS A 86 11.74 4.04 -30.29
N CYS A 87 11.62 3.80 -28.97
CA CYS A 87 12.61 3.01 -28.22
C CYS A 87 12.74 1.57 -28.75
N SER A 88 11.64 0.95 -29.19
CA SER A 88 11.67 -0.40 -29.75
C SER A 88 12.35 -0.47 -31.12
N LEU A 89 12.17 0.56 -31.96
CA LEU A 89 12.81 0.64 -33.27
C LEU A 89 14.29 1.03 -33.20
N TYR A 90 14.68 1.80 -32.17
CA TYR A 90 16.05 2.30 -32.00
C TYR A 90 16.58 1.94 -30.60
N PRO A 91 17.05 0.70 -30.38
CA PRO A 91 17.40 0.19 -29.05
C PRO A 91 18.49 1.00 -28.33
N GLU A 92 19.55 1.42 -29.04
CA GLU A 92 20.64 2.23 -28.44
C GLU A 92 20.13 3.58 -27.92
N TRP A 93 19.33 4.27 -28.74
CA TRP A 93 18.68 5.53 -28.35
C TRP A 93 17.72 5.31 -27.19
N GLY A 94 16.91 4.23 -27.26
CA GLY A 94 15.94 3.87 -26.24
C GLY A 94 16.59 3.56 -24.89
N ALA A 95 17.74 2.89 -24.90
CA ALA A 95 18.51 2.59 -23.70
C ALA A 95 19.00 3.88 -23.02
N GLU A 96 19.56 4.82 -23.78
CA GLU A 96 20.04 6.09 -23.24
C GLU A 96 18.88 6.97 -22.74
N ALA A 97 17.78 7.05 -23.51
CA ALA A 97 16.59 7.77 -23.10
C ALA A 97 15.97 7.20 -21.82
N ALA A 98 15.91 5.87 -21.68
CA ALA A 98 15.43 5.19 -20.48
C ALA A 98 16.34 5.42 -19.27
N ARG A 99 17.67 5.42 -19.48
CA ARG A 99 18.66 5.74 -18.43
C ARG A 99 18.45 7.16 -17.90
N LEU A 100 18.37 8.16 -18.79
CA LEU A 100 18.11 9.55 -18.42
C LEU A 100 16.74 9.72 -17.75
N ALA A 101 15.70 9.07 -18.27
CA ALA A 101 14.38 9.10 -17.67
C ALA A 101 14.38 8.56 -16.22
N LYS A 102 15.12 7.48 -15.95
CA LYS A 102 15.28 6.91 -14.60
C LYS A 102 16.03 7.87 -13.66
N ILE A 103 17.10 8.50 -14.14
CA ILE A 103 17.85 9.52 -13.38
C ILE A 103 16.94 10.70 -13.04
N ASN A 104 16.21 11.23 -14.03
CA ASN A 104 15.31 12.37 -13.84
C ASN A 104 14.13 12.04 -12.93
N ALA A 105 13.60 10.81 -13.02
CA ALA A 105 12.55 10.33 -12.12
C ALA A 105 13.06 10.29 -10.68
N LYS A 106 14.26 9.73 -10.43
CA LYS A 106 14.89 9.73 -9.11
C LYS A 106 15.15 11.14 -8.59
N ALA A 107 15.66 12.05 -9.43
CA ALA A 107 15.87 13.45 -9.04
C ALA A 107 14.55 14.16 -8.70
N ALA A 108 13.51 13.94 -9.51
CA ALA A 108 12.18 14.48 -9.22
C ALA A 108 11.55 13.87 -7.97
N ASP A 109 11.77 12.58 -7.71
CA ASP A 109 11.30 11.91 -6.51
C ASP A 109 12.10 12.35 -5.28
N ALA A 110 13.39 12.67 -5.40
CA ALA A 110 14.15 13.33 -4.33
C ALA A 110 13.58 14.71 -3.99
N LEU A 111 13.13 15.48 -4.99
CA LEU A 111 12.44 16.76 -4.78
C LEU A 111 11.04 16.58 -4.16
N LYS A 112 10.35 15.48 -4.47
CA LYS A 112 9.05 15.12 -3.86
C LYS A 112 9.22 14.48 -2.49
N SER A 113 10.37 13.86 -2.23
CA SER A 113 10.63 13.07 -1.05
C SER A 113 10.22 13.94 0.13
N PRO A 114 9.30 13.44 0.97
CA PRO A 114 8.63 14.27 1.93
C PRO A 114 9.74 14.90 2.77
N LYS A 115 9.76 16.23 2.80
CA LYS A 115 9.62 17.12 3.96
C LYS A 115 9.82 16.56 5.40
N LEU A 116 10.36 15.35 5.58
CA LEU A 116 10.79 14.73 6.82
C LEU A 116 11.89 15.58 7.46
N TYR A 117 12.69 16.25 6.64
CA TYR A 117 13.72 17.20 7.06
C TYR A 117 13.28 18.66 7.00
N ARG A 118 12.01 18.94 6.65
CA ARG A 118 11.56 20.33 6.77
C ARG A 118 11.37 20.60 8.25
N ILE A 119 12.36 21.25 8.83
CA ILE A 119 12.30 21.83 10.18
C ILE A 119 11.05 22.72 10.30
N LEU A 120 10.57 23.27 9.18
CA LEU A 120 9.41 24.16 9.11
C LEU A 120 8.26 23.58 8.26
N CYS A 121 7.02 23.82 8.68
CA CYS A 121 5.84 23.47 7.88
C CYS A 121 5.68 24.41 6.67
N ILE A 122 4.65 24.18 5.83
CA ILE A 122 4.39 25.03 4.65
C ILE A 122 4.15 26.52 4.99
N ASN A 123 3.76 26.81 6.23
CA ASN A 123 3.56 28.17 6.74
C ASN A 123 4.74 28.68 7.58
N GLY A 124 5.90 28.03 7.52
CA GLY A 124 7.11 28.48 8.22
C GLY A 124 7.16 28.18 9.73
N HIS A 125 6.21 27.44 10.30
CA HIS A 125 6.25 27.07 11.73
C HIS A 125 7.14 25.85 11.99
N PRO A 126 7.87 25.79 13.10
CA PRO A 126 8.70 24.64 13.43
C PRO A 126 7.88 23.34 13.60
N LEU A 127 8.49 22.22 13.19
CA LEU A 127 7.96 20.85 13.21
C LEU A 127 8.70 19.94 14.21
N ASP A 128 9.58 20.53 15.03
CA ASP A 128 10.24 19.92 16.18
C ASP A 128 9.23 19.30 17.16
N ALA A 129 8.18 20.04 17.50
CA ALA A 129 7.08 19.60 18.35
C ALA A 129 5.87 19.06 17.55
N GLY A 130 6.03 18.78 16.26
CA GLY A 130 4.94 18.29 15.41
C GLY A 130 4.44 16.91 15.83
N ARG A 131 3.13 16.66 15.73
CA ARG A 131 2.61 15.28 15.88
C ARG A 131 2.95 14.46 14.64
N ILE A 132 3.62 13.34 14.86
CA ILE A 132 3.93 12.36 13.83
C ILE A 132 2.72 11.46 13.63
N TYR A 133 2.27 11.32 12.38
CA TYR A 133 1.23 10.38 11.98
C TYR A 133 1.80 9.47 10.90
N TYR A 134 1.60 8.17 11.06
CA TYR A 134 1.86 7.20 10.00
C TYR A 134 0.61 7.03 9.15
N SER A 135 0.71 7.31 7.84
CA SER A 135 -0.37 6.95 6.92
C SER A 135 -0.41 5.43 6.74
N LYS A 136 -1.55 4.90 6.27
CA LYS A 136 -1.68 3.47 5.96
C LYS A 136 -0.68 2.98 4.91
N ASP A 137 -0.20 3.89 4.07
CA ASP A 137 0.78 3.60 3.02
C ASP A 137 2.24 3.69 3.53
N GLY A 138 2.44 3.80 4.85
CA GLY A 138 3.76 3.87 5.49
C GLY A 138 4.43 5.25 5.49
N TYR A 139 3.77 6.28 4.98
CA TYR A 139 4.35 7.63 4.98
C TYR A 139 4.23 8.28 6.37
N GLU A 140 5.36 8.68 6.92
CA GLU A 140 5.41 9.51 8.12
C GLU A 140 5.09 10.98 7.75
N CYS A 141 4.02 11.52 8.32
CA CYS A 141 3.60 12.90 8.15
C CYS A 141 3.64 13.63 9.49
N ARG A 142 4.49 14.65 9.61
CA ARG A 142 4.45 15.60 10.73
C ARG A 142 3.37 16.66 10.50
N ARG A 143 2.33 16.66 11.33
CA ARG A 143 1.38 17.79 11.39
C ARG A 143 1.93 18.88 12.30
N CYS A 144 2.05 20.08 11.74
CA CYS A 144 2.34 21.27 12.52
C CYS A 144 1.24 21.54 13.56
N LEU A 145 1.61 21.51 14.84
CA LEU A 145 0.70 21.81 15.95
C LEU A 145 0.12 23.23 15.85
N LYS A 146 0.93 24.23 15.45
CA LYS A 146 0.46 25.61 15.30
C LYS A 146 -0.59 25.74 14.19
N CYS A 147 -0.38 25.10 13.04
CA CYS A 147 -1.40 25.06 11.97
C CYS A 147 -2.66 24.30 12.40
N ASP A 148 -2.51 23.24 13.22
CA ASP A 148 -3.65 22.53 13.78
C ASP A 148 -4.44 23.42 14.74
N ARG A 149 -3.76 24.13 15.65
CA ARG A 149 -4.37 25.12 16.55
C ARG A 149 -5.08 26.23 15.78
N ILE A 150 -4.45 26.82 14.77
CA ILE A 150 -5.05 27.88 13.93
C ILE A 150 -6.31 27.34 13.23
N ARG A 151 -6.25 26.15 12.64
CA ARG A 151 -7.40 25.52 12.00
C ARG A 151 -8.52 25.21 13.00
N ASN A 152 -8.18 24.75 14.19
CA ASN A 152 -9.13 24.48 15.26
C ASN A 152 -9.76 25.77 15.80
N ALA A 153 -9.01 26.87 15.87
CA ALA A 153 -9.52 28.19 16.23
C ALA A 153 -10.48 28.74 15.16
N ARG A 154 -10.13 28.58 13.88
CA ARG A 154 -10.96 28.98 12.73
C ARG A 154 -12.23 28.16 12.53
N ALA A 155 -12.39 27.02 13.23
CA ALA A 155 -13.53 26.13 13.04
C ALA A 155 -14.90 26.76 13.39
N GLY A 156 -14.92 27.96 13.98
CA GLY A 156 -16.14 28.66 14.41
C GLY A 156 -16.79 27.99 15.61
N THR A 157 -17.71 28.67 16.30
CA THR A 157 -18.57 28.07 17.32
C THR A 157 -19.71 27.32 16.64
N ILE A 158 -20.12 26.18 17.21
CA ILE A 158 -21.29 25.45 16.72
C ILE A 158 -22.53 26.23 17.18
N THR A 159 -23.46 26.52 16.27
CA THR A 159 -24.69 27.24 16.61
C THR A 159 -25.61 26.33 17.45
N PRO A 160 -26.47 26.88 18.32
CA PRO A 160 -27.47 26.11 19.07
C PRO A 160 -28.35 25.24 18.17
N GLU A 161 -28.75 25.77 17.01
CA GLU A 161 -29.52 25.04 16.01
C GLU A 161 -28.74 23.84 15.45
N ALA A 162 -27.46 24.02 15.12
CA ALA A 162 -26.61 22.93 14.66
C ALA A 162 -26.43 21.85 15.74
N ILE A 163 -26.37 22.23 17.03
CA ILE A 163 -26.33 21.26 18.15
C ILE A 163 -27.63 20.46 18.22
N ALA A 164 -28.78 21.10 18.07
CA ALA A 164 -30.08 20.43 18.05
C ALA A 164 -30.16 19.43 16.87
N ASN A 165 -29.75 19.85 15.67
CA ASN A 165 -29.70 19.01 14.47
C ASN A 165 -28.75 17.83 14.62
N VAL A 166 -27.57 18.05 15.21
CA VAL A 166 -26.60 16.98 15.50
C VAL A 166 -27.16 16.00 16.53
N THR A 167 -27.81 16.50 17.58
CA THR A 167 -28.42 15.66 18.63
C THR A 167 -29.52 14.78 18.05
N ASN A 168 -30.41 15.35 17.24
CA ASN A 168 -31.45 14.62 16.53
C ASN A 168 -30.86 13.59 15.55
N ALA A 169 -29.82 13.95 14.81
CA ALA A 169 -29.12 13.03 13.91
C ALA A 169 -28.48 11.84 14.66
N LEU A 170 -27.91 12.08 15.85
CA LEU A 170 -27.32 11.04 16.69
C LEU A 170 -28.39 10.07 17.21
N ARG A 171 -29.51 10.59 17.73
CA ARG A 171 -30.67 9.78 18.18
C ARG A 171 -31.29 8.97 17.04
N ASN A 172 -31.31 9.52 15.83
CA ASN A 172 -31.79 8.85 14.62
C ASN A 172 -30.79 7.86 14.01
N GLY A 173 -29.72 7.48 14.71
CA GLY A 173 -28.82 6.46 14.20
C GLY A 173 -27.88 6.92 13.08
N ARG A 174 -27.69 8.23 12.81
CA ARG A 174 -26.68 8.71 11.82
C ARG A 174 -25.24 8.72 12.36
N PRO A 175 -24.26 8.07 11.71
CA PRO A 175 -22.91 7.93 12.25
C PRO A 175 -22.19 9.28 12.31
N ILE A 176 -21.27 9.44 13.26
CA ILE A 176 -20.50 10.67 13.44
C ILE A 176 -19.79 11.06 12.14
N LYS A 177 -19.22 10.09 11.40
CA LYS A 177 -18.58 10.34 10.10
C LYS A 177 -19.54 10.96 9.07
N GLN A 178 -20.84 10.62 9.10
CA GLN A 178 -21.83 11.26 8.25
C GLN A 178 -22.07 12.69 8.71
N ILE A 179 -22.27 12.90 10.02
CA ILE A 179 -22.58 14.20 10.62
C ILE A 179 -21.44 15.22 10.41
N ILE A 180 -20.17 14.83 10.57
CA ILE A 180 -19.03 15.77 10.55
C ILE A 180 -18.20 15.74 9.26
N HIS A 181 -18.25 14.65 8.50
CA HIS A 181 -17.50 14.51 7.25
C HIS A 181 -18.38 14.33 6.02
N GLY A 182 -19.68 14.07 6.18
CA GLY A 182 -20.61 13.84 5.07
C GLY A 182 -20.45 12.46 4.43
N ILE A 183 -19.88 11.48 5.15
CA ILE A 183 -19.64 10.12 4.63
C ILE A 183 -20.81 9.24 5.05
N ALA A 184 -21.66 8.86 4.09
CA ALA A 184 -22.80 7.97 4.32
C ALA A 184 -22.37 6.55 4.75
N ARG A 185 -23.29 5.80 5.37
CA ARG A 185 -23.09 4.39 5.75
C ARG A 185 -22.82 3.55 4.48
N GLY A 186 -21.80 2.69 4.50
CA GLY A 186 -21.34 1.93 3.32
C GLY A 186 -20.23 2.59 2.50
N GLY A 187 -19.97 3.89 2.71
CA GLY A 187 -18.73 4.61 2.42
C GLY A 187 -18.11 4.43 1.02
N ILE A 188 -18.35 5.39 0.10
CA ILE A 188 -17.48 5.59 -1.07
C ILE A 188 -17.24 7.08 -1.37
N ARG A 189 -18.29 7.92 -1.31
CA ARG A 189 -18.18 9.35 -1.65
C ARG A 189 -18.65 10.25 -0.52
N ARG A 190 -17.95 11.38 -0.37
CA ARG A 190 -18.30 12.47 0.54
C ARG A 190 -19.45 13.27 -0.04
N ASN A 191 -20.54 13.42 0.70
CA ASN A 191 -21.65 14.31 0.38
C ASN A 191 -21.67 15.51 1.34
N PRO A 192 -21.28 16.72 0.89
CA PRO A 192 -21.28 17.92 1.74
C PRO A 192 -22.64 18.28 2.34
N SER A 193 -23.76 17.94 1.71
CA SER A 193 -25.10 18.27 2.23
C SER A 193 -25.48 17.50 3.48
N LEU A 194 -24.75 16.43 3.80
CA LEU A 194 -24.94 15.65 5.03
C LEU A 194 -24.16 16.20 6.23
N VAL A 195 -23.28 17.19 6.00
CA VAL A 195 -22.45 17.78 7.06
C VAL A 195 -23.30 18.75 7.87
N LEU A 196 -23.56 18.39 9.14
CA LEU A 196 -24.33 19.23 10.07
C LEU A 196 -23.42 20.10 10.94
N ALA A 197 -22.16 19.72 11.12
CA ALA A 197 -21.21 20.47 11.93
C ALA A 197 -19.77 20.29 11.43
N ASN A 198 -18.96 21.34 11.60
CA ASN A 198 -17.52 21.24 11.37
C ASN A 198 -16.90 20.27 12.41
N ALA A 199 -16.08 19.32 11.96
CA ALA A 199 -15.45 18.32 12.82
C ALA A 199 -14.68 18.92 14.00
N ALA A 200 -13.89 19.97 13.76
CA ALA A 200 -13.09 20.61 14.83
C ALA A 200 -13.98 21.34 15.84
N ALA A 201 -15.04 22.03 15.38
CA ALA A 201 -16.02 22.66 16.25
C ALA A 201 -16.78 21.62 17.09
N PHE A 202 -17.21 20.50 16.47
CA PHE A 202 -17.91 19.40 17.13
C PHE A 202 -17.06 18.77 18.26
N TYR A 203 -15.80 18.42 17.99
CA TYR A 203 -14.93 17.85 19.03
C TYR A 203 -14.57 18.85 20.12
N ARG A 204 -14.43 20.14 19.78
CA ARG A 204 -14.25 21.18 20.79
C ARG A 204 -15.48 21.31 21.68
N TYR A 205 -16.68 21.33 21.10
CA TYR A 205 -17.94 21.37 21.83
C TYR A 205 -18.10 20.17 22.77
N ARG A 206 -17.78 18.94 22.32
CA ARG A 206 -17.76 17.75 23.18
C ARG A 206 -16.83 17.88 24.39
N ARG A 207 -15.68 18.54 24.25
CA ARG A 207 -14.77 18.76 25.38
C ARG A 207 -15.30 19.79 26.38
N MET A 208 -16.01 20.80 25.92
CA MET A 208 -16.54 21.88 26.77
C MET A 208 -17.88 21.52 27.43
N HIS A 209 -18.64 20.58 26.86
CA HIS A 209 -19.97 20.20 27.36
C HIS A 209 -20.02 18.69 27.68
N PRO A 210 -19.71 18.27 28.92
CA PRO A 210 -19.66 16.87 29.32
C PRO A 210 -20.96 16.09 29.06
N GLU A 211 -22.13 16.70 29.28
CA GLU A 211 -23.43 16.05 29.04
C GLU A 211 -23.66 15.72 27.57
N PHE A 212 -23.28 16.63 26.65
CA PHE A 212 -23.32 16.35 25.22
C PHE A 212 -22.35 15.22 24.85
N ASN A 213 -21.17 15.18 25.46
CA ASN A 213 -20.22 14.09 25.25
C ASN A 213 -20.75 12.74 25.74
N ARG A 214 -21.42 12.71 26.89
CA ARG A 214 -22.09 11.52 27.44
C ARG A 214 -23.16 11.02 26.46
N LEU A 215 -24.01 11.92 25.94
CA LEU A 215 -25.00 11.59 24.91
C LEU A 215 -24.35 10.97 23.66
N VAL A 216 -23.28 11.58 23.14
CA VAL A 216 -22.56 11.06 21.97
C VAL A 216 -22.03 9.65 22.23
N ARG A 217 -21.46 9.37 23.42
CA ARG A 217 -20.94 8.05 23.78
C ARG A 217 -22.04 6.99 23.84
N VAL A 218 -23.14 7.28 24.55
CA VAL A 218 -24.30 6.39 24.66
C VAL A 218 -24.85 6.05 23.28
N GLU A 219 -24.99 7.03 22.39
CA GLU A 219 -25.49 6.80 21.03
C GLU A 219 -24.50 6.05 20.13
N ILE A 220 -23.18 6.13 20.38
CA ILE A 220 -22.18 5.28 19.69
C ILE A 220 -22.30 3.84 20.18
N GLU A 221 -22.34 3.63 21.49
CA GLU A 221 -22.38 2.31 22.13
C GLU A 221 -23.63 1.52 21.68
N LYS A 222 -24.80 2.15 21.61
CA LYS A 222 -26.04 1.55 21.08
C LYS A 222 -25.91 0.98 19.66
N ARG A 223 -24.99 1.50 18.85
CA ARG A 223 -24.84 1.12 17.43
C ARG A 223 -23.82 0.02 17.21
N ILE A 224 -22.94 -0.19 18.18
CA ILE A 224 -22.06 -1.34 18.17
C ILE A 224 -22.98 -2.52 18.48
N SER A 225 -23.57 -3.11 17.43
CA SER A 225 -24.34 -4.34 17.58
C SER A 225 -23.48 -5.38 18.29
N PRO A 226 -24.04 -6.17 19.22
CA PRO A 226 -23.33 -7.29 19.84
C PRO A 226 -22.80 -8.32 18.82
N SER A 227 -23.30 -8.31 17.57
CA SER A 227 -22.94 -9.25 16.50
C SER A 227 -21.80 -8.79 15.59
N SER A 228 -21.38 -7.52 15.64
CA SER A 228 -20.10 -7.14 15.03
C SER A 228 -19.04 -7.42 16.07
N ASN A 229 -18.33 -8.55 15.91
CA ASN A 229 -17.20 -8.97 16.73
C ASN A 229 -16.59 -7.75 17.41
N PRO A 230 -16.68 -7.62 18.75
CA PRO A 230 -15.93 -6.58 19.41
C PRO A 230 -14.52 -6.73 18.86
N VAL A 231 -14.01 -5.67 18.24
CA VAL A 231 -12.57 -5.46 18.32
C VAL A 231 -12.38 -5.48 19.82
N LEU A 232 -11.91 -6.63 20.34
CA LEU A 232 -11.37 -6.74 21.66
C LEU A 232 -10.33 -5.63 21.67
N GLU A 233 -10.72 -4.46 22.16
CA GLU A 233 -9.75 -3.55 22.75
C GLU A 233 -8.96 -4.49 23.65
N VAL A 234 -7.71 -4.74 23.29
CA VAL A 234 -6.80 -5.55 24.11
C VAL A 234 -6.97 -4.93 25.48
N PRO A 235 -7.62 -5.63 26.44
CA PRO A 235 -7.78 -5.08 27.76
C PRO A 235 -6.36 -4.72 28.16
N VAL A 236 -6.12 -3.46 28.50
CA VAL A 236 -4.89 -3.12 29.21
C VAL A 236 -5.05 -3.88 30.52
N GLY A 237 -4.52 -5.11 30.51
CA GLY A 237 -4.94 -6.17 31.40
C GLY A 237 -4.58 -5.76 32.81
N THR A 238 -5.58 -5.43 33.61
CA THR A 238 -5.51 -5.84 34.99
C THR A 238 -5.52 -7.37 34.94
N PHE A 239 -4.34 -7.96 35.08
CA PHE A 239 -4.19 -9.40 35.26
C PHE A 239 -5.17 -9.81 36.36
N LYS A 240 -6.21 -10.57 35.99
CA LYS A 240 -7.25 -11.00 36.94
C LYS A 240 -6.84 -12.26 37.70
N TYR A 241 -5.69 -12.83 37.34
CA TYR A 241 -5.22 -14.10 37.85
C TYR A 241 -3.91 -13.91 38.61
N ASP A 242 -3.92 -14.30 39.88
CA ASP A 242 -2.71 -14.41 40.69
C ASP A 242 -1.99 -15.71 40.31
N TRP A 243 -0.80 -15.56 39.72
CA TRP A 243 0.01 -16.68 39.25
C TRP A 243 0.42 -17.61 40.40
N ASP A 244 0.08 -18.90 40.30
CA ASP A 244 0.51 -19.96 41.21
C ASP A 244 1.40 -20.97 40.46
N PRO A 245 2.67 -21.17 40.86
CA PRO A 245 3.55 -22.17 40.25
C PRO A 245 2.99 -23.60 40.22
N ALA A 246 2.04 -23.93 41.11
CA ALA A 246 1.36 -25.22 41.11
C ALA A 246 0.52 -25.45 39.84
N ASP A 247 0.02 -24.38 39.19
CA ASP A 247 -0.79 -24.50 37.98
C ASP A 247 0.01 -25.03 36.80
N GLN A 248 1.28 -24.63 36.68
CA GLN A 248 2.15 -25.14 35.63
C GLN A 248 2.28 -26.66 35.74
N GLN A 249 2.48 -27.18 36.95
CA GLN A 249 2.57 -28.62 37.20
C GLN A 249 1.23 -29.31 36.96
N MET A 250 0.11 -28.69 37.36
CA MET A 250 -1.23 -29.20 37.12
C MET A 250 -1.52 -29.35 35.61
N ILE A 251 -1.27 -28.29 34.82
CA ILE A 251 -1.47 -28.30 33.36
C ILE A 251 -0.54 -29.34 32.71
N LYS A 252 0.74 -29.42 33.14
CA LYS A 252 1.70 -30.40 32.61
C LYS A 252 1.25 -31.84 32.81
N ARG A 253 0.61 -32.16 33.94
CA ARG A 253 0.03 -33.50 34.22
C ARG A 253 -1.21 -33.81 33.39
N MET A 254 -1.91 -32.80 32.88
CA MET A 254 -3.08 -32.97 32.00
C MET A 254 -2.69 -33.23 30.53
N LEU A 255 -1.44 -32.95 30.14
CA LEU A 255 -0.93 -33.19 28.78
C LEU A 255 -0.41 -34.63 28.63
N PRO A 256 -0.70 -35.34 27.52
CA PRO A 256 -0.19 -36.69 27.25
C PRO A 256 1.34 -36.77 27.36
N ASP A 257 1.89 -37.84 27.90
CA ASP A 257 3.35 -37.99 28.11
C ASP A 257 4.17 -37.92 26.84
N ASN A 258 3.60 -38.37 25.72
CA ASN A 258 4.20 -38.34 24.40
C ASN A 258 3.96 -37.04 23.61
N PHE A 259 3.36 -36.01 24.21
CA PHE A 259 3.08 -34.75 23.52
C PHE A 259 4.38 -33.94 23.31
N PRO A 260 4.75 -33.59 22.06
CA PRO A 260 5.94 -32.78 21.79
C PRO A 260 5.75 -31.35 22.30
N GLU A 261 6.82 -30.72 22.77
CA GLU A 261 6.82 -29.30 23.18
C GLU A 261 5.68 -28.93 24.14
N LYS A 262 5.48 -29.72 25.21
CA LYS A 262 4.47 -29.46 26.26
C LYS A 262 4.47 -28.00 26.73
N ASP A 263 5.66 -27.39 26.82
CA ASP A 263 5.83 -26.02 27.31
C ASP A 263 5.13 -24.98 26.44
N ALA A 264 4.99 -25.18 25.12
CA ALA A 264 4.28 -24.25 24.24
C ALA A 264 2.79 -24.20 24.56
N VAL A 265 2.14 -25.36 24.73
CA VAL A 265 0.73 -25.45 25.12
C VAL A 265 0.52 -24.95 26.55
N ILE A 266 1.43 -25.29 27.47
CA ILE A 266 1.38 -24.80 28.85
C ILE A 266 1.41 -23.26 28.86
N ASN A 267 2.33 -22.63 28.12
CA ASN A 267 2.45 -21.18 28.05
C ASN A 267 1.19 -20.51 27.50
N GLU A 268 0.57 -21.07 26.45
CA GLU A 268 -0.68 -20.53 25.89
C GLU A 268 -1.87 -20.62 26.85
N VAL A 269 -1.97 -21.72 27.61
CA VAL A 269 -2.99 -21.86 28.66
C VAL A 269 -2.76 -20.83 29.77
N ILE A 270 -1.50 -20.61 30.17
CA ILE A 270 -1.12 -19.62 31.19
C ILE A 270 -1.44 -18.20 30.72
N ILE A 271 -1.09 -17.85 29.48
CA ILE A 271 -1.42 -16.54 28.89
C ILE A 271 -2.94 -16.34 28.92
N SER A 272 -3.71 -17.37 28.57
CA SER A 272 -5.18 -17.29 28.59
C SER A 272 -5.76 -17.12 30.01
N LEU A 273 -5.14 -17.70 31.04
CA LEU A 273 -5.49 -17.48 32.46
C LEU A 273 -5.17 -16.04 32.87
N LEU A 274 -3.96 -15.57 32.55
CA LEU A 274 -3.48 -14.21 32.86
C LEU A 274 -4.33 -13.13 32.20
N GLU A 275 -4.77 -13.35 30.97
CA GLU A 275 -5.68 -12.46 30.23
C GLU A 275 -7.14 -12.55 30.72
N GLY A 276 -7.46 -13.49 31.61
CA GLY A 276 -8.83 -13.74 32.08
C GLY A 276 -9.75 -14.30 30.99
N ARG A 277 -9.20 -14.94 29.95
CA ARG A 277 -9.97 -15.63 28.90
C ARG A 277 -10.37 -17.05 29.31
N LEU A 278 -9.69 -17.60 30.31
CA LEU A 278 -9.88 -18.95 30.84
C LEU A 278 -9.93 -18.89 32.37
N ASP A 279 -10.90 -19.57 32.98
CA ASP A 279 -10.93 -19.76 34.44
C ASP A 279 -10.18 -21.05 34.83
N ARG A 280 -9.60 -21.10 36.05
CA ARG A 280 -8.87 -22.29 36.56
C ARG A 280 -9.72 -23.57 36.51
N SER A 281 -11.02 -23.45 36.79
CA SER A 281 -11.98 -24.57 36.73
C SER A 281 -12.24 -25.09 35.31
N GLN A 282 -11.94 -24.31 34.28
CA GLN A 282 -12.20 -24.64 32.87
C GLN A 282 -11.02 -25.32 32.18
N ILE A 283 -9.83 -25.33 32.80
CA ILE A 283 -8.59 -25.84 32.20
C ILE A 283 -8.78 -27.30 31.73
N ALA A 284 -9.31 -28.17 32.60
CA ALA A 284 -9.50 -29.59 32.28
C ALA A 284 -10.39 -29.81 31.04
N THR A 285 -11.42 -28.98 30.86
CA THR A 285 -12.34 -29.07 29.71
C THR A 285 -11.73 -28.47 28.45
N ARG A 286 -10.97 -27.37 28.57
CA ARG A 286 -10.44 -26.60 27.44
C ARG A 286 -9.08 -27.09 26.93
N ILE A 287 -8.33 -27.87 27.70
CA ILE A 287 -6.96 -28.27 27.33
C ILE A 287 -6.89 -29.04 25.99
N ARG A 288 -7.92 -29.85 25.68
CA ARG A 288 -8.02 -30.55 24.38
C ARG A 288 -8.09 -29.59 23.20
N TRP A 289 -8.69 -28.41 23.38
CA TRP A 289 -8.78 -27.38 22.36
C TRP A 289 -7.39 -26.77 22.10
N TYR A 290 -6.62 -26.45 23.14
CA TYR A 290 -5.24 -25.94 22.98
C TYR A 290 -4.30 -26.96 22.33
N ILE A 291 -4.43 -28.25 22.67
CA ILE A 291 -3.71 -29.34 21.98
C ILE A 291 -4.04 -29.34 20.49
N SER A 292 -5.34 -29.28 20.14
CA SER A 292 -5.80 -29.25 18.74
C SER A 292 -5.31 -28.01 18.00
N ASP A 293 -5.31 -26.85 18.66
CA ASP A 293 -4.86 -25.58 18.09
C ASP A 293 -3.34 -25.56 17.86
N TYR A 294 -2.57 -26.14 18.79
CA TYR A 294 -1.13 -26.36 18.61
C TYR A 294 -0.86 -27.23 17.39
N TYR A 295 -1.54 -28.38 17.23
CA TYR A 295 -1.38 -29.22 16.04
C TYR A 295 -1.82 -28.54 14.73
N ARG A 296 -2.73 -27.57 14.77
CA ARG A 296 -3.09 -26.76 13.60
C ARG A 296 -2.01 -25.76 13.22
N SER A 297 -1.41 -25.11 14.22
CA SER A 297 -0.40 -24.06 14.04
C SER A 297 0.99 -24.65 13.74
N PHE A 298 1.28 -25.80 14.34
CA PHE A 298 2.50 -26.57 14.19
C PHE A 298 2.12 -28.00 13.80
N PRO A 299 1.75 -28.25 12.53
CA PRO A 299 1.46 -29.59 12.06
C PRO A 299 2.69 -30.47 12.31
N THR A 300 2.61 -31.33 13.32
CA THR A 300 3.71 -32.18 13.77
C THR A 300 4.04 -33.17 12.67
N GLY A 301 4.98 -32.82 11.78
CA GLY A 301 5.69 -33.69 10.85
C GLY A 301 4.87 -34.58 9.90
N ILE A 302 3.54 -34.59 9.98
CA ILE A 302 2.62 -35.49 9.27
C ILE A 302 1.54 -34.59 8.65
N ALA A 303 1.95 -33.74 7.71
CA ALA A 303 1.01 -32.98 6.91
C ALA A 303 0.67 -33.75 5.63
N LYS A 304 -0.56 -34.30 5.60
CA LYS A 304 -1.45 -34.54 4.45
C LYS A 304 -0.96 -35.30 3.19
N PHE A 305 0.31 -35.63 3.03
CA PHE A 305 0.84 -36.40 1.90
C PHE A 305 1.77 -37.53 2.37
N GLY A 306 1.20 -38.55 3.01
CA GLY A 306 1.91 -39.77 3.37
C GLY A 306 2.68 -39.70 4.70
N LYS A 307 3.19 -40.87 5.12
CA LYS A 307 3.83 -41.12 6.42
C LYS A 307 5.26 -40.56 6.55
N GLY A 308 5.67 -39.65 5.68
CA GLY A 308 7.04 -39.12 5.64
C GLY A 308 7.19 -37.82 6.44
N GLN A 309 8.35 -37.65 7.07
CA GLN A 309 8.78 -36.38 7.68
C GLN A 309 8.81 -35.28 6.60
N LEU A 310 8.42 -34.05 6.96
CA LEU A 310 8.52 -32.89 6.07
C LEU A 310 10.01 -32.55 5.85
N VAL A 311 10.53 -32.98 4.71
CA VAL A 311 11.87 -32.69 4.22
C VAL A 311 11.84 -31.35 3.48
N SER A 312 12.83 -30.49 3.69
CA SER A 312 12.92 -29.20 2.98
C SER A 312 13.06 -29.42 1.47
N LEU A 313 12.54 -28.49 0.64
CA LEU A 313 12.79 -28.51 -0.80
C LEU A 313 14.27 -28.24 -1.13
N ASP A 314 14.99 -27.63 -0.21
CA ASP A 314 16.43 -27.36 -0.33
C ASP A 314 17.32 -28.54 0.09
N GLU A 315 16.73 -29.60 0.65
CA GLU A 315 17.47 -30.78 1.08
C GLU A 315 17.91 -31.61 -0.13
N THR A 316 19.13 -32.14 -0.07
CA THR A 316 19.68 -33.01 -1.10
C THR A 316 18.91 -34.33 -1.13
N LEU A 317 18.60 -34.80 -2.34
CA LEU A 317 17.73 -35.96 -2.53
C LEU A 317 18.42 -37.28 -2.18
N LEU A 318 19.76 -37.29 -2.22
CA LEU A 318 20.66 -38.37 -1.85
C LEU A 318 21.79 -37.77 -0.99
N GLU A 319 22.32 -38.52 -0.03
CA GLU A 319 23.40 -38.05 0.86
C GLU A 319 24.64 -37.58 0.09
N ASP A 320 24.90 -38.18 -1.08
CA ASP A 320 26.08 -37.91 -1.91
C ASP A 320 25.77 -37.02 -3.15
N GLY A 321 24.52 -36.57 -3.29
CA GLY A 321 24.03 -35.88 -4.49
C GLY A 321 23.92 -34.37 -4.33
N THR A 322 24.19 -33.61 -5.40
CA THR A 322 23.95 -32.15 -5.43
C THR A 322 22.52 -31.77 -5.82
N THR A 323 21.69 -32.74 -6.22
CA THR A 323 20.30 -32.51 -6.66
C THR A 323 19.41 -32.24 -5.46
N LYS A 324 18.77 -31.07 -5.43
CA LYS A 324 17.80 -30.71 -4.38
C LYS A 324 16.43 -31.29 -4.72
N ARG A 325 15.60 -31.57 -3.71
CA ARG A 325 14.20 -31.98 -3.94
C ARG A 325 13.42 -30.97 -4.81
N GLY A 326 13.67 -29.68 -4.63
CA GLY A 326 13.08 -28.61 -5.44
C GLY A 326 13.33 -28.75 -6.94
N ASP A 327 14.48 -29.32 -7.34
CA ASP A 327 14.84 -29.50 -8.75
C ASP A 327 13.97 -30.56 -9.45
N THR A 328 13.38 -31.49 -8.68
CA THR A 328 12.52 -32.57 -9.20
C THR A 328 11.04 -32.19 -9.29
N VAL A 329 10.64 -31.03 -8.78
CA VAL A 329 9.25 -30.56 -8.86
C VAL A 329 9.00 -29.96 -10.24
N SER A 330 8.72 -30.81 -11.22
CA SER A 330 8.43 -30.39 -12.59
C SER A 330 7.01 -29.80 -12.71
N ARG A 331 6.93 -28.49 -13.02
CA ARG A 331 5.85 -27.75 -13.74
C ARG A 331 4.36 -27.96 -13.42
N GLY A 332 3.96 -28.80 -12.48
CA GLY A 332 2.54 -29.12 -12.25
C GLY A 332 1.82 -28.30 -11.19
N LEU A 333 2.47 -27.34 -10.53
CA LEU A 333 1.85 -26.58 -9.43
C LEU A 333 1.29 -25.21 -9.84
N TRP A 334 1.60 -24.73 -11.05
CA TRP A 334 1.23 -23.38 -11.52
C TRP A 334 0.88 -23.29 -13.01
N ASP A 335 0.78 -24.42 -13.73
CA ASP A 335 0.18 -24.48 -15.06
C ASP A 335 -1.32 -24.82 -14.97
#